data_AF-A0A0Q6QFH3-F1
#
_entry.id   AF-A0A0Q6QFH3-F1
#
_cell.length_a   1.000
_cell.length_b   1.000
_cell.length_c   1.000
_cell.angle_alpha   90.00
_cell.angle_beta   90.00
_cell.angle_gamma   90.00
#
_symmetry.space_group_name_H-M   'P 1'
#
loop_
_entity.id
_entity.type
_entity.pdbx_description
1 polymer ?
#
loop_
_entity_poly.entity_id
_entity_poly.type
_entity_poly.pdbx_seq_one_letter_code
_entity_poly.pdbx_strand_id
1 'polypeptide(L)'
;MHRYAQKLHHLLRSLLLLSLITATSAQAAEKIDLIIDTDPGADDVVALLFALASPQELNIRALTTVAGNVRLDKTSRNARLAREWAGREEVPVYAGAPKPLMRTPIYAEDIHGKEGLSGVTVHEPKKGLAQGNAVNYLVDTLKAAKPHSITIAMLGPQTNLALALIQEPEIVQGIKEVVIMGGAHFNGGNITPVAEFNLFADPQAAEVVLKSGVKLTYLPLDVTHKILTSEARLKQIAAINNNASKLVGDILNEYVKGDMEHYGIPGGPVHDATVIAYLLKPELFTGRSVNVVVDSREGPTFGQTIVDWYDGLKAPKNAFWVESGDAQGFFDLLTERLARLK
;
A
#
# COMPACT_ATOMS: atom_id res chain seq x y z
N MET A 1 21.21 -67.17 18.67
CA MET A 1 20.35 -66.01 19.04
C MET A 1 21.09 -64.67 19.11
N HIS A 2 22.42 -64.62 19.34
CA HIS A 2 23.16 -63.35 19.48
C HIS A 2 23.41 -62.54 18.19
N ARG A 3 23.51 -63.18 17.01
CA ARG A 3 23.78 -62.48 15.73
C ARG A 3 22.58 -61.72 15.13
N TYR A 4 21.35 -62.06 15.53
CA TYR A 4 20.14 -61.38 15.05
C TYR A 4 19.87 -60.06 15.80
N ALA A 5 20.25 -59.98 17.08
CA ALA A 5 20.06 -58.78 17.90
C ALA A 5 20.93 -57.59 17.43
N GLN A 6 22.17 -57.84 16.98
CA GLN A 6 23.07 -56.79 16.51
C GLN A 6 22.65 -56.18 15.15
N LYS A 7 22.11 -56.99 14.22
CA LYS A 7 21.59 -56.48 12.94
C LYS A 7 20.34 -55.62 13.13
N LEU A 8 19.47 -55.98 14.08
CA LEU A 8 18.28 -55.20 14.40
C LEU A 8 18.64 -53.86 15.07
N HIS A 9 19.68 -53.83 15.92
CA HIS A 9 20.18 -52.60 16.54
C HIS A 9 20.79 -51.61 15.53
N HIS A 10 21.49 -52.11 14.51
CA HIS A 10 22.02 -51.26 13.45
C HIS A 10 20.93 -50.74 12.50
N LEU A 11 19.92 -51.55 12.16
CA LEU A 11 18.78 -51.08 11.36
C LEU A 11 17.97 -50.00 12.10
N LEU A 12 17.72 -50.19 13.41
CA LEU A 12 16.99 -49.22 14.23
C LEU A 12 17.75 -47.91 14.41
N ARG A 13 19.09 -47.94 14.56
CA ARG A 13 19.91 -46.71 14.59
C ARG A 13 19.93 -45.98 13.26
N SER A 14 19.99 -46.70 12.13
CA SER A 14 19.92 -46.07 10.80
C SER A 14 18.54 -45.49 10.49
N LEU A 15 17.46 -46.12 10.96
CA LEU A 15 16.10 -45.58 10.86
C LEU A 15 15.87 -44.37 11.78
N LEU A 16 16.49 -44.34 12.98
CA LEU A 16 16.47 -43.17 13.86
C LEU A 16 17.31 -42.00 13.33
N LEU A 17 18.42 -42.27 12.63
CA LEU A 17 19.23 -41.25 11.98
C LEU A 17 18.59 -40.71 10.68
N LEU A 18 17.81 -41.54 9.96
CA LEU A 18 17.02 -41.07 8.82
C LEU A 18 15.74 -40.31 9.23
N SER A 19 15.14 -40.63 10.38
CA SER A 19 13.96 -39.91 10.87
C SER A 19 14.27 -38.56 11.53
N LEU A 20 15.55 -38.24 11.75
CA LEU A 20 16.02 -36.97 12.31
C LEU A 20 16.32 -35.89 11.25
N ILE A 21 16.11 -36.16 9.96
CA ILE A 21 16.37 -35.19 8.87
C ILE A 21 15.09 -34.54 8.31
N THR A 22 13.89 -34.96 8.74
CA THR A 22 12.62 -34.35 8.31
C THR A 22 11.86 -33.68 9.44
N ALA A 23 12.57 -32.97 10.31
CA ALA A 23 11.98 -31.84 11.01
C ALA A 23 12.26 -30.60 10.15
N THR A 24 11.47 -30.42 9.09
CA THR A 24 11.28 -29.09 8.51
C THR A 24 10.74 -28.20 9.61
N SER A 25 11.63 -27.48 10.29
CA SER A 25 11.25 -26.20 10.86
C SER A 25 10.69 -25.42 9.69
N ALA A 26 9.37 -25.28 9.63
CA ALA A 26 8.75 -24.23 8.84
C ALA A 26 9.34 -22.94 9.41
N GLN A 27 10.41 -22.44 8.79
CA GLN A 27 10.93 -21.12 9.06
C GLN A 27 9.74 -20.21 8.76
N ALA A 28 9.09 -19.68 9.81
CA ALA A 28 8.02 -18.72 9.62
C ALA A 28 8.58 -17.64 8.70
N ALA A 29 7.90 -17.39 7.57
CA ALA A 29 8.32 -16.34 6.65
C ALA A 29 8.53 -15.06 7.45
N GLU A 30 9.67 -14.40 7.25
CA GLU A 30 9.99 -13.17 7.97
C GLU A 30 8.93 -12.12 7.65
N LYS A 31 8.36 -11.49 8.68
CA LYS A 31 7.34 -10.46 8.49
C LYS A 31 7.93 -9.25 7.78
N ILE A 32 7.12 -8.59 6.96
CA ILE A 32 7.46 -7.30 6.38
C ILE A 32 7.31 -6.25 7.47
N ASP A 33 8.42 -5.65 7.89
CA ASP A 33 8.40 -4.43 8.70
C ASP A 33 7.90 -3.27 7.84
N LEU A 34 6.69 -2.79 8.15
CA LEU A 34 5.94 -1.92 7.26
C LEU A 34 5.59 -0.58 7.92
N ILE A 35 5.85 0.51 7.22
CA ILE A 35 5.23 1.83 7.47
C ILE A 35 4.26 2.09 6.33
N ILE A 36 3.04 2.54 6.66
CA ILE A 36 2.04 2.92 5.65
C ILE A 36 1.87 4.44 5.69
N ASP A 37 2.23 5.12 4.61
CA ASP A 37 2.00 6.54 4.38
C ASP A 37 0.77 6.72 3.50
N THR A 38 -0.26 7.40 4.00
CA THR A 38 -1.62 7.35 3.45
C THR A 38 -2.36 8.66 3.67
N ASP A 39 -3.40 8.93 2.91
CA ASP A 39 -4.24 10.11 3.02
C ASP A 39 -5.72 9.76 3.12
N PRO A 40 -6.15 8.99 4.16
CA PRO A 40 -7.30 8.12 4.01
C PRO A 40 -8.59 8.75 3.46
N GLY A 41 -8.83 8.43 2.20
CA GLY A 41 -10.10 8.40 1.52
C GLY A 41 -10.76 7.02 1.60
N ALA A 42 -11.84 6.85 0.83
CA ALA A 42 -12.61 5.62 0.73
C ALA A 42 -11.75 4.35 0.51
N ASP A 43 -10.90 4.31 -0.52
CA ASP A 43 -10.12 3.12 -0.88
C ASP A 43 -8.86 2.93 -0.02
N ASP A 44 -8.22 4.00 0.47
CA ASP A 44 -7.19 3.92 1.51
C ASP A 44 -7.70 3.15 2.74
N VAL A 45 -8.92 3.43 3.21
CA VAL A 45 -9.47 2.74 4.37
C VAL A 45 -9.64 1.25 4.10
N VAL A 46 -10.01 0.87 2.88
CA VAL A 46 -10.05 -0.54 2.48
C VAL A 46 -8.64 -1.14 2.53
N ALA A 47 -7.63 -0.43 2.03
CA ALA A 47 -6.22 -0.85 2.11
C ALA A 47 -5.72 -0.99 3.56
N LEU A 48 -6.04 -0.03 4.43
CA LEU A 48 -5.68 -0.06 5.84
C LEU A 48 -6.33 -1.24 6.57
N LEU A 49 -7.63 -1.47 6.40
CA LEU A 49 -8.32 -2.63 6.97
C LEU A 49 -7.70 -3.94 6.47
N PHE A 50 -7.39 -4.03 5.19
CA PHE A 50 -6.73 -5.18 4.58
C PHE A 50 -5.35 -5.47 5.17
N ALA A 51 -4.53 -4.42 5.36
CA ALA A 51 -3.21 -4.54 5.97
C ALA A 51 -3.29 -4.93 7.45
N LEU A 52 -4.17 -4.26 8.20
CA LEU A 52 -4.37 -4.49 9.65
C LEU A 52 -4.95 -5.88 9.94
N ALA A 53 -5.63 -6.49 8.97
CA ALA A 53 -6.12 -7.86 9.02
C ALA A 53 -5.05 -8.93 8.70
N SER A 54 -3.82 -8.52 8.36
CA SER A 54 -2.71 -9.41 7.97
C SER A 54 -1.50 -9.36 8.92
N PRO A 55 -1.67 -9.49 10.26
CA PRO A 55 -0.56 -9.39 11.22
C PRO A 55 0.42 -10.56 11.18
N GLN A 56 0.10 -11.65 10.50
CA GLN A 56 0.98 -12.80 10.33
C GLN A 56 2.13 -12.47 9.36
N GLU A 57 1.85 -11.66 8.34
CA GLU A 57 2.80 -11.28 7.29
C GLU A 57 3.32 -9.84 7.46
N LEU A 58 2.48 -8.93 7.97
CA LEU A 58 2.81 -7.50 8.08
C LEU A 58 3.02 -7.10 9.53
N ASN A 59 4.21 -6.61 9.85
CA ASN A 59 4.50 -5.92 11.09
C ASN A 59 4.37 -4.41 10.89
N ILE A 60 3.15 -3.89 11.01
CA ILE A 60 2.85 -2.47 10.81
C ILE A 60 3.41 -1.67 11.99
N ARG A 61 4.49 -0.93 11.72
CA ARG A 61 5.21 -0.10 12.70
C ARG A 61 4.47 1.19 13.02
N ALA A 62 3.87 1.81 12.00
CA ALA A 62 3.05 3.01 12.12
C ALA A 62 2.21 3.24 10.87
N LEU A 63 1.17 4.06 11.03
CA LEU A 63 0.52 4.79 9.96
C LEU A 63 1.02 6.24 9.99
N THR A 64 1.46 6.76 8.87
CA THR A 64 1.77 8.18 8.68
C THR A 64 0.73 8.79 7.75
N THR A 65 0.24 9.99 8.07
CA THR A 65 -0.82 10.62 7.28
C THR A 65 -0.34 11.87 6.57
N VAL A 66 -0.85 12.08 5.36
CA VAL A 66 -0.56 13.25 4.53
C VAL A 66 -1.87 13.90 4.07
N ALA A 67 -1.82 15.16 3.63
CA ALA A 67 -2.94 15.78 2.91
C ALA A 67 -2.95 15.31 1.45
N GLY A 68 -4.12 14.97 0.94
CA GLY A 68 -4.32 14.52 -0.44
C GLY A 68 -5.81 14.43 -0.73
N ASN A 69 -6.42 13.25 -0.61
CA ASN A 69 -7.87 13.05 -0.83
C ASN A 69 -8.72 14.06 -0.06
N VAL A 70 -8.38 14.31 1.20
CA VAL A 70 -8.94 15.40 2.01
C VAL A 70 -7.83 16.10 2.80
N ARG A 71 -8.20 17.15 3.54
CA ARG A 71 -7.29 17.88 4.44
C ARG A 71 -6.68 16.95 5.49
N LEU A 72 -5.45 17.27 5.93
CA LEU A 72 -4.70 16.45 6.88
C LEU A 72 -5.46 16.15 8.18
N ASP A 73 -6.26 17.09 8.70
CA ASP A 73 -7.06 16.85 9.90
C ASP A 73 -8.05 15.69 9.73
N LYS A 74 -8.63 15.57 8.53
CA LYS A 74 -9.56 14.50 8.17
C LYS A 74 -8.83 13.21 7.83
N THR A 75 -7.76 13.24 7.03
CA THR A 75 -6.97 12.02 6.72
C THR A 75 -6.40 11.40 8.00
N SER A 76 -5.92 12.23 8.92
CA SER A 76 -5.41 11.82 10.24
C SER A 76 -6.50 11.22 11.14
N ARG A 77 -7.73 11.73 11.07
CA ARG A 77 -8.88 11.12 11.75
C ARG A 77 -9.27 9.80 11.09
N ASN A 78 -9.34 9.75 9.78
CA ASN A 78 -9.78 8.58 9.01
C ASN A 78 -8.80 7.39 9.16
N ALA A 79 -7.49 7.64 9.21
CA ALA A 79 -6.49 6.61 9.55
C ALA A 79 -6.72 6.02 10.96
N ARG A 80 -7.05 6.89 11.92
CA ARG A 80 -7.36 6.47 13.29
C ARG A 80 -8.67 5.70 13.37
N LEU A 81 -9.68 6.06 12.57
CA LEU A 81 -10.92 5.28 12.42
C LEU A 81 -10.62 3.89 11.87
N ALA A 82 -9.81 3.77 10.82
CA ALA A 82 -9.47 2.47 10.23
C ALA A 82 -8.84 1.51 11.24
N ARG A 83 -7.87 1.97 12.06
CA ARG A 83 -7.30 1.12 13.13
C ARG A 83 -8.28 0.84 14.27
N GLU A 84 -9.19 1.76 14.59
CA GLU A 84 -10.25 1.53 15.59
C GLU A 84 -11.21 0.45 15.12
N TRP A 85 -11.68 0.54 13.86
CA TRP A 85 -12.54 -0.45 13.23
C TRP A 85 -11.88 -1.82 13.07
N ALA A 86 -10.56 -1.86 12.82
CA ALA A 86 -9.80 -3.11 12.80
C ALA A 86 -9.54 -3.70 14.20
N GLY A 87 -9.81 -2.95 15.28
CA GLY A 87 -9.43 -3.34 16.65
C GLY A 87 -7.92 -3.37 16.88
N ARG A 88 -7.17 -2.52 16.16
CA ARG A 88 -5.70 -2.44 16.13
C ARG A 88 -5.19 -1.08 16.61
N GLU A 89 -5.82 -0.54 17.65
CA GLU A 89 -5.49 0.79 18.18
C GLU A 89 -4.05 0.89 18.74
N GLU A 90 -3.33 -0.23 18.94
CA GLU A 90 -1.92 -0.21 19.31
C GLU A 90 -1.01 0.37 18.23
N VAL A 91 -1.39 0.29 16.95
CA VAL A 91 -0.60 0.83 15.83
C VAL A 91 -0.63 2.37 15.90
N PRO A 92 0.50 3.06 16.07
CA PRO A 92 0.54 4.52 16.18
C PRO A 92 0.19 5.21 14.86
N VAL A 93 -0.44 6.39 14.95
CA VAL A 93 -0.76 7.24 13.80
C VAL A 93 -0.08 8.60 13.99
N TYR A 94 0.73 9.03 13.03
CA TYR A 94 1.41 10.32 13.05
C TYR A 94 0.88 11.22 11.93
N ALA A 95 0.45 12.42 12.29
CA ALA A 95 0.11 13.44 11.30
C ALA A 95 1.39 13.99 10.65
N GLY A 96 1.38 14.09 9.31
CA GLY A 96 2.52 14.53 8.50
C GLY A 96 2.30 15.91 7.86
N ALA A 97 2.59 16.00 6.57
CA ALA A 97 2.56 17.24 5.82
C ALA A 97 1.11 17.66 5.49
N PRO A 98 0.70 18.90 5.82
CA PRO A 98 -0.65 19.40 5.53
C PRO A 98 -0.80 19.98 4.12
N LYS A 99 0.29 20.02 3.34
CA LYS A 99 0.35 20.61 2.00
C LYS A 99 1.53 20.01 1.23
N PRO A 100 1.49 20.03 -0.11
CA PRO A 100 2.61 19.62 -0.94
C PRO A 100 3.78 20.60 -0.86
N LEU A 101 4.94 20.22 -1.41
CA LEU A 101 6.19 20.98 -1.29
C LEU A 101 6.10 22.40 -1.86
N MET A 102 5.52 22.55 -3.06
CA MET A 102 5.61 23.82 -3.82
C MET A 102 4.25 24.40 -4.23
N ARG A 103 3.23 23.57 -4.46
CA ARG A 103 1.94 24.02 -4.99
C ARG A 103 0.90 24.29 -3.91
N THR A 104 -0.20 24.93 -4.31
CA THR A 104 -1.41 24.98 -3.48
C THR A 104 -2.00 23.58 -3.34
N PRO A 105 -2.41 23.16 -2.12
CA PRO A 105 -3.10 21.89 -1.93
C PRO A 105 -4.31 21.75 -2.82
N ILE A 106 -4.51 20.54 -3.34
CA ILE A 106 -5.73 20.10 -4.00
C ILE A 106 -6.31 18.95 -3.18
N TYR A 107 -7.62 18.75 -3.30
CA TYR A 107 -8.34 17.68 -2.61
C TYR A 107 -9.28 16.98 -3.59
N ALA A 108 -9.63 15.74 -3.30
CA ALA A 108 -10.56 14.92 -4.08
C ALA A 108 -11.90 14.73 -3.35
N GLU A 109 -12.41 15.78 -2.69
CA GLU A 109 -13.69 15.75 -1.96
C GLU A 109 -14.87 15.37 -2.85
N ASP A 110 -14.80 15.64 -4.16
CA ASP A 110 -15.84 15.26 -5.13
C ASP A 110 -15.91 13.73 -5.34
N ILE A 111 -14.81 13.01 -5.06
CA ILE A 111 -14.71 11.56 -5.20
C ILE A 111 -14.90 10.87 -3.85
N HIS A 112 -14.17 11.31 -2.82
CA HIS A 112 -14.18 10.65 -1.49
C HIS A 112 -15.23 11.23 -0.52
N GLY A 113 -15.94 12.28 -0.93
CA GLY A 113 -16.87 13.02 -0.09
C GLY A 113 -16.17 13.99 0.86
N LYS A 114 -16.95 14.92 1.44
CA LYS A 114 -16.42 15.98 2.32
C LYS A 114 -15.62 15.46 3.49
N GLU A 115 -15.98 14.30 4.05
CA GLU A 115 -15.27 13.70 5.18
C GLU A 115 -14.19 12.69 4.75
N GLY A 116 -14.03 12.45 3.45
CA GLY A 116 -13.13 11.45 2.87
C GLY A 116 -13.66 10.02 2.90
N LEU A 117 -14.77 9.76 3.61
CA LEU A 117 -15.35 8.41 3.79
C LEU A 117 -16.84 8.41 3.50
N SER A 118 -17.19 8.51 2.22
CA SER A 118 -18.57 8.27 1.76
C SER A 118 -19.08 6.88 2.17
N GLY A 119 -20.39 6.77 2.45
CA GLY A 119 -21.04 5.51 2.79
C GLY A 119 -21.02 5.12 4.27
N VAL A 120 -20.16 5.74 5.10
CA VAL A 120 -20.06 5.41 6.52
C VAL A 120 -20.18 6.63 7.42
N THR A 121 -20.67 6.42 8.64
CA THR A 121 -20.68 7.46 9.67
C THR A 121 -19.26 7.70 10.17
N VAL A 122 -18.82 8.93 10.05
CA VAL A 122 -17.52 9.39 10.54
C VAL A 122 -17.68 9.95 11.95
N HIS A 123 -16.85 9.50 12.88
CA HIS A 123 -16.79 9.99 14.26
C HIS A 123 -15.36 10.26 14.68
N GLU A 124 -15.18 10.86 15.86
CA GLU A 124 -13.85 11.09 16.43
C GLU A 124 -13.35 9.80 17.13
N PRO A 125 -12.22 9.22 16.70
CA PRO A 125 -11.67 8.00 17.29
C PRO A 125 -11.23 8.19 18.73
N LYS A 126 -11.40 7.16 19.56
CA LYS A 126 -11.07 7.19 21.00
C LYS A 126 -9.60 7.47 21.25
N LYS A 127 -8.71 6.78 20.52
CA LYS A 127 -7.27 6.98 20.65
C LYS A 127 -6.79 8.08 19.71
N GLY A 128 -6.13 9.08 20.29
CA GLY A 128 -5.54 10.20 19.57
C GLY A 128 -4.32 9.82 18.72
N LEU A 129 -3.74 10.84 18.08
CA LEU A 129 -2.48 10.75 17.36
C LEU A 129 -1.33 10.40 18.32
N ALA A 130 -0.31 9.75 17.78
CA ALA A 130 0.98 9.63 18.46
C ALA A 130 1.64 11.01 18.57
N GLN A 131 2.51 11.18 19.57
CA GLN A 131 3.23 12.44 19.77
C GLN A 131 4.31 12.62 18.70
N GLY A 132 4.43 13.83 18.15
CA GLY A 132 5.38 14.15 17.09
C GLY A 132 4.72 14.29 15.71
N ASN A 133 5.54 14.32 14.67
CA ASN A 133 5.12 14.45 13.27
C ASN A 133 5.66 13.29 12.44
N ALA A 134 4.92 12.89 11.40
CA ALA A 134 5.29 11.78 10.52
C ALA A 134 6.69 11.89 9.92
N VAL A 135 7.12 13.10 9.51
CA VAL A 135 8.44 13.31 8.88
C VAL A 135 9.56 12.98 9.87
N ASN A 136 9.48 13.50 11.10
CA ASN A 136 10.47 13.19 12.14
C ASN A 136 10.42 11.71 12.52
N TYR A 137 9.22 11.12 12.61
CA TYR A 137 9.07 9.69 12.85
C TYR A 137 9.76 8.85 11.77
N LEU A 138 9.60 9.19 10.48
CA LEU A 138 10.28 8.54 9.37
C LEU A 138 11.80 8.68 9.50
N VAL A 139 12.30 9.89 9.77
CA VAL A 139 13.73 10.16 9.93
C VAL A 139 14.32 9.31 11.06
N ASP A 140 13.75 9.39 12.26
CA ASP A 140 14.25 8.71 13.45
C ASP A 140 14.18 7.19 13.29
N THR A 141 13.07 6.68 12.75
CA THR A 141 12.84 5.24 12.60
C THR A 141 13.76 4.63 11.55
N LEU A 142 13.90 5.27 10.39
CA LEU A 142 14.70 4.75 9.29
C LEU A 142 16.21 4.88 9.57
N LYS A 143 16.63 5.94 10.27
CA LYS A 143 18.03 6.10 10.70
C LYS A 143 18.45 5.04 11.73
N ALA A 144 17.53 4.63 12.60
CA ALA A 144 17.77 3.57 13.59
C ALA A 144 17.53 2.15 13.06
N ALA A 145 16.99 2.00 11.86
CA ALA A 145 16.66 0.70 11.27
C ALA A 145 17.91 -0.11 10.93
N LYS A 146 17.75 -1.43 10.86
CA LYS A 146 18.77 -2.26 10.23
C LYS A 146 18.85 -1.89 8.74
N PRO A 147 20.02 -2.00 8.10
CA PRO A 147 20.14 -1.71 6.68
C PRO A 147 19.13 -2.52 5.86
N HIS A 148 18.38 -1.83 4.99
CA HIS A 148 17.39 -2.37 4.08
C HIS A 148 16.34 -3.28 4.74
N SER A 149 15.85 -2.91 5.92
CA SER A 149 14.88 -3.72 6.67
C SER A 149 13.44 -3.23 6.62
N ILE A 150 13.19 -1.92 6.41
CA ILE A 150 11.84 -1.36 6.49
C ILE A 150 11.27 -1.12 5.08
N THR A 151 10.08 -1.65 4.84
CA THR A 151 9.29 -1.36 3.64
C THR A 151 8.33 -0.21 3.92
N ILE A 152 8.14 0.68 2.94
CA ILE A 152 7.18 1.77 3.00
C ILE A 152 6.11 1.55 1.93
N ALA A 153 4.84 1.47 2.34
CA ALA A 153 3.70 1.55 1.44
C ALA A 153 3.25 3.00 1.35
N MET A 154 3.25 3.59 0.15
CA MET A 154 2.75 4.95 -0.08
C MET A 154 1.44 4.86 -0.85
N LEU A 155 0.36 5.27 -0.19
CA LEU A 155 -1.01 5.27 -0.72
C LEU A 155 -1.47 6.68 -1.12
N GLY A 156 -0.74 7.71 -0.67
CA GLY A 156 -1.03 9.12 -0.95
C GLY A 156 0.12 9.89 -1.62
N PRO A 157 0.00 11.23 -1.68
CA PRO A 157 1.06 12.11 -2.17
C PRO A 157 2.37 11.92 -1.42
N GLN A 158 3.49 11.93 -2.15
CA GLN A 158 4.78 11.45 -1.61
C GLN A 158 5.51 12.44 -0.68
N THR A 159 4.81 13.47 -0.20
CA THR A 159 5.38 14.63 0.49
C THR A 159 6.09 14.26 1.78
N ASN A 160 5.54 13.35 2.59
CA ASN A 160 6.15 12.97 3.86
C ASN A 160 7.53 12.33 3.67
N LEU A 161 7.64 11.36 2.76
CA LEU A 161 8.91 10.70 2.45
C LEU A 161 9.90 11.65 1.78
N ALA A 162 9.43 12.49 0.85
CA ALA A 162 10.29 13.49 0.21
C ALA A 162 10.89 14.47 1.24
N LEU A 163 10.09 14.98 2.17
CA LEU A 163 10.57 15.84 3.26
C LEU A 163 11.59 15.12 4.14
N ALA A 164 11.34 13.86 4.49
CA ALA A 164 12.26 13.07 5.29
C ALA A 164 13.60 12.86 4.56
N LEU A 165 13.57 12.54 3.26
CA LEU A 165 14.76 12.37 2.42
C LEU A 165 15.54 13.68 2.21
N ILE A 166 14.85 14.81 2.08
CA ILE A 166 15.49 16.14 2.01
C ILE A 166 16.17 16.48 3.33
N GLN A 167 15.53 16.16 4.45
CA GLN A 167 16.05 16.43 5.78
C GLN A 167 17.25 15.54 6.14
N GLU A 168 17.18 14.24 5.83
CA GLU A 168 18.23 13.27 6.13
C GLU A 168 18.36 12.26 4.97
N PRO A 169 19.22 12.53 3.96
CA PRO A 169 19.39 11.64 2.82
C PRO A 169 19.87 10.23 3.18
N GLU A 170 20.58 10.05 4.30
CA GLU A 170 21.12 8.75 4.71
C GLU A 170 20.04 7.74 5.13
N ILE A 171 18.80 8.18 5.40
CA ILE A 171 17.71 7.27 5.78
C ILE A 171 17.36 6.24 4.69
N VAL A 172 17.79 6.47 3.44
CA VAL A 172 17.68 5.48 2.36
C VAL A 172 18.31 4.14 2.73
N GLN A 173 19.30 4.13 3.61
CA GLN A 173 19.94 2.91 4.09
C GLN A 173 19.01 2.05 4.95
N GLY A 174 18.03 2.64 5.65
CA GLY A 174 17.03 1.89 6.42
C GLY A 174 15.89 1.33 5.56
N ILE A 175 15.73 1.84 4.34
CA ILE A 175 14.63 1.50 3.44
C ILE A 175 15.00 0.25 2.63
N LYS A 176 14.16 -0.79 2.74
CA LYS A 176 14.21 -2.00 1.93
C LYS A 176 13.66 -1.74 0.53
N GLU A 177 12.44 -1.23 0.48
CA GLU A 177 11.75 -0.82 -0.75
C GLU A 177 10.59 0.11 -0.42
N VAL A 178 10.17 0.89 -1.42
CA VAL A 178 8.96 1.70 -1.37
C VAL A 178 8.00 1.19 -2.43
N VAL A 179 6.78 0.83 -2.01
CA VAL A 179 5.71 0.35 -2.89
C VAL A 179 4.61 1.42 -2.92
N ILE A 180 4.33 1.94 -4.10
CA ILE A 180 3.60 3.19 -4.30
C ILE A 180 2.35 2.92 -5.10
N MET A 181 1.19 3.33 -4.62
CA MET A 181 0.02 3.54 -5.48
C MET A 181 0.19 4.89 -6.17
N GLY A 182 0.24 4.88 -7.49
CA GLY A 182 0.18 6.12 -8.25
C GLY A 182 0.84 6.06 -9.61
N GLY A 183 0.60 7.12 -10.38
CA GLY A 183 1.09 7.27 -11.75
C GLY A 183 0.20 6.57 -12.78
N ALA A 184 0.46 6.85 -14.04
CA ALA A 184 -0.24 6.27 -15.18
C ALA A 184 0.62 6.34 -16.44
N HIS A 185 0.58 5.30 -17.27
CA HIS A 185 1.30 5.29 -18.55
C HIS A 185 0.38 4.97 -19.73
N PHE A 186 -0.19 3.77 -19.76
CA PHE A 186 -1.07 3.29 -20.83
C PHE A 186 -2.53 3.69 -20.62
N ASN A 187 -2.94 3.88 -19.37
CA ASN A 187 -4.32 4.19 -19.00
C ASN A 187 -4.69 5.66 -19.30
N GLY A 188 -3.73 6.58 -19.20
CA GLY A 188 -4.00 8.00 -19.01
C GLY A 188 -4.30 8.34 -17.54
N GLY A 189 -4.32 9.63 -17.22
CA GLY A 189 -4.53 10.11 -15.84
C GLY A 189 -5.99 10.12 -15.40
N ASN A 190 -6.22 10.39 -14.10
CA ASN A 190 -7.55 10.51 -13.49
C ASN A 190 -7.91 11.95 -13.08
N ILE A 191 -6.92 12.79 -12.76
CA ILE A 191 -7.13 14.21 -12.40
C ILE A 191 -6.88 15.14 -13.59
N THR A 192 -5.93 14.77 -14.45
CA THR A 192 -5.72 15.39 -15.76
C THR A 192 -5.59 14.27 -16.80
N PRO A 193 -5.62 14.56 -18.11
CA PRO A 193 -5.50 13.50 -19.12
C PRO A 193 -4.22 12.65 -19.00
N VAL A 194 -3.16 13.15 -18.36
CA VAL A 194 -1.84 12.50 -18.30
C VAL A 194 -1.30 12.27 -16.88
N ALA A 195 -1.94 12.82 -15.85
CA ALA A 195 -1.46 12.72 -14.48
C ALA A 195 -2.46 11.97 -13.59
N GLU A 196 -1.92 11.10 -12.75
CA GLU A 196 -2.63 10.48 -11.65
C GLU A 196 -2.59 11.40 -10.41
N PHE A 197 -3.65 11.40 -9.61
CA PHE A 197 -3.88 12.30 -8.48
C PHE A 197 -2.72 12.38 -7.48
N ASN A 198 -2.23 11.26 -6.95
CA ASN A 198 -1.17 11.25 -5.93
C ASN A 198 0.12 11.92 -6.44
N LEU A 199 0.49 11.61 -7.69
CA LEU A 199 1.65 12.21 -8.35
C LEU A 199 1.41 13.68 -8.69
N PHE A 200 0.20 14.03 -9.14
CA PHE A 200 -0.19 15.40 -9.47
C PHE A 200 -0.28 16.31 -8.24
N ALA A 201 -0.66 15.77 -7.09
CA ALA A 201 -0.77 16.51 -5.83
C ALA A 201 0.59 17.03 -5.35
N ASP A 202 1.67 16.29 -5.60
CA ASP A 202 3.04 16.74 -5.30
C ASP A 202 4.10 16.14 -6.26
N PRO A 203 4.20 16.63 -7.51
CA PRO A 203 5.14 16.08 -8.48
C PRO A 203 6.59 16.28 -8.07
N GLN A 204 6.90 17.36 -7.34
CA GLN A 204 8.23 17.63 -6.83
C GLN A 204 8.63 16.63 -5.74
N ALA A 205 7.72 16.27 -4.84
CA ALA A 205 7.98 15.20 -3.88
C ALA A 205 8.23 13.85 -4.58
N ALA A 206 7.42 13.53 -5.60
CA ALA A 206 7.63 12.32 -6.37
C ALA A 206 8.99 12.29 -7.09
N GLU A 207 9.45 13.43 -7.60
CA GLU A 207 10.78 13.56 -8.20
C GLU A 207 11.91 13.28 -7.19
N VAL A 208 11.76 13.75 -5.95
CA VAL A 208 12.71 13.48 -4.86
C VAL A 208 12.77 11.98 -4.54
N VAL A 209 11.61 11.34 -4.35
CA VAL A 209 11.54 9.91 -4.04
C VAL A 209 12.10 9.08 -5.20
N LEU A 210 11.78 9.43 -6.44
CA LEU A 210 12.27 8.73 -7.63
C LEU A 210 13.79 8.80 -7.79
N LYS A 211 14.41 9.89 -7.33
CA LYS A 211 15.87 10.10 -7.35
C LYS A 211 16.59 9.58 -6.09
N SER A 212 15.88 9.04 -5.12
CA SER A 212 16.46 8.61 -3.84
C SER A 212 17.41 7.41 -3.94
N GLY A 213 17.32 6.62 -5.02
CA GLY A 213 18.10 5.40 -5.21
C GLY A 213 17.58 4.18 -4.44
N VAL A 214 16.46 4.30 -3.71
CA VAL A 214 15.79 3.16 -3.09
C VAL A 214 15.13 2.27 -4.14
N LYS A 215 14.86 1.00 -3.80
CA LYS A 215 14.08 0.11 -4.66
C LYS A 215 12.62 0.61 -4.69
N LEU A 216 12.14 1.00 -5.88
CA LEU A 216 10.79 1.52 -6.08
C LEU A 216 9.92 0.54 -6.85
N THR A 217 8.68 0.36 -6.40
CA THR A 217 7.62 -0.34 -7.14
C THR A 217 6.41 0.58 -7.25
N TYR A 218 5.90 0.78 -8.46
CA TYR A 218 4.70 1.56 -8.73
C TYR A 218 3.54 0.64 -9.15
N LEU A 219 2.39 0.83 -8.49
CA LEU A 219 1.08 0.30 -8.86
C LEU A 219 0.24 1.44 -9.44
N PRO A 220 0.37 1.69 -10.75
CA PRO A 220 -0.28 2.79 -11.44
C PRO A 220 -1.74 2.48 -11.80
N LEU A 221 -2.42 3.48 -12.37
CA LEU A 221 -3.75 3.31 -12.98
C LEU A 221 -3.79 2.20 -14.03
N ASP A 222 -2.66 1.91 -14.69
CA ASP A 222 -2.52 0.84 -15.68
C ASP A 222 -2.91 -0.54 -15.13
N VAL A 223 -2.68 -0.78 -13.83
CA VAL A 223 -3.10 -2.01 -13.15
C VAL A 223 -4.36 -1.79 -12.33
N THR A 224 -4.50 -0.69 -11.60
CA THR A 224 -5.63 -0.54 -10.66
C THR A 224 -6.98 -0.48 -11.38
N HIS A 225 -7.04 0.08 -12.60
CA HIS A 225 -8.26 0.06 -13.43
C HIS A 225 -8.58 -1.31 -14.06
N LYS A 226 -7.73 -2.32 -13.83
CA LYS A 226 -8.02 -3.72 -14.17
C LYS A 226 -8.48 -4.53 -12.95
N ILE A 227 -8.26 -4.01 -11.74
CA ILE A 227 -8.68 -4.62 -10.46
C ILE A 227 -9.99 -3.98 -10.01
N LEU A 228 -11.06 -4.27 -10.75
CA LEU A 228 -12.36 -3.65 -10.55
C LEU A 228 -13.25 -4.43 -9.59
N THR A 229 -14.00 -3.72 -8.77
CA THR A 229 -15.14 -4.30 -8.05
C THR A 229 -16.16 -4.90 -9.01
N SER A 230 -17.01 -5.78 -8.50
CA SER A 230 -18.19 -6.27 -9.23
C SER A 230 -19.27 -6.62 -8.23
N GLU A 231 -20.53 -6.70 -8.67
CA GLU A 231 -21.63 -7.11 -7.80
C GLU A 231 -21.36 -8.47 -7.12
N ALA A 232 -20.77 -9.42 -7.85
CA ALA A 232 -20.41 -10.73 -7.29
C ALA A 232 -19.34 -10.62 -6.20
N ARG A 233 -18.30 -9.80 -6.40
CA ARG A 233 -17.22 -9.57 -5.43
C ARG A 233 -17.72 -8.86 -4.18
N LEU A 234 -18.55 -7.83 -4.36
CA LEU A 234 -19.17 -7.11 -3.24
C LEU A 234 -20.10 -8.01 -2.42
N LYS A 235 -20.86 -8.90 -3.08
CA LYS A 235 -21.66 -9.94 -2.42
C LYS A 235 -20.80 -10.93 -1.62
N GLN A 236 -19.63 -11.33 -2.14
CA GLN A 236 -18.69 -12.20 -1.42
C GLN A 236 -18.15 -11.52 -0.16
N ILE A 237 -17.74 -10.25 -0.25
CA ILE A 237 -17.31 -9.47 0.92
C ILE A 237 -18.46 -9.37 1.93
N ALA A 238 -19.67 -8.99 1.48
CA ALA A 238 -20.83 -8.86 2.36
C ALA A 238 -21.18 -10.17 3.09
N ALA A 239 -20.95 -11.32 2.47
CA ALA A 239 -21.22 -12.64 3.06
C ALA A 239 -20.31 -12.99 4.26
N ILE A 240 -19.20 -12.28 4.47
CA ILE A 240 -18.36 -12.43 5.68
C ILE A 240 -19.17 -12.11 6.94
N ASN A 241 -20.12 -11.15 6.84
CA ASN A 241 -21.05 -10.78 7.89
C ASN A 241 -20.35 -10.36 9.22
N ASN A 242 -19.32 -9.50 9.12
CA ASN A 242 -18.68 -8.84 10.25
C ASN A 242 -18.71 -7.31 10.09
N ASN A 243 -18.21 -6.57 11.08
CA ASN A 243 -18.25 -5.10 11.00
C ASN A 243 -17.34 -4.56 9.89
N ALA A 244 -16.15 -5.13 9.73
CA ALA A 244 -15.21 -4.73 8.67
C ALA A 244 -15.79 -4.92 7.25
N SER A 245 -16.43 -6.05 6.97
CA SER A 245 -17.02 -6.33 5.66
C SER A 245 -18.20 -5.42 5.35
N LYS A 246 -18.98 -5.07 6.37
CA LYS A 246 -20.06 -4.08 6.24
C LYS A 246 -19.48 -2.70 5.90
N LEU A 247 -18.48 -2.23 6.65
CA LEU A 247 -17.82 -0.95 6.38
C LEU A 247 -17.23 -0.90 4.97
N VAL A 248 -16.47 -1.92 4.57
CA VAL A 248 -15.89 -2.01 3.23
C VAL A 248 -16.98 -2.04 2.15
N GLY A 249 -18.05 -2.81 2.36
CA GLY A 249 -19.19 -2.85 1.44
C GLY A 249 -19.88 -1.49 1.31
N ASP A 250 -20.16 -0.82 2.42
CA ASP A 250 -20.82 0.49 2.45
C ASP A 250 -19.96 1.58 1.78
N ILE A 251 -18.64 1.60 2.08
CA ILE A 251 -17.69 2.52 1.45
C ILE A 251 -17.62 2.29 -0.06
N LEU A 252 -17.35 1.05 -0.48
CA LEU A 252 -17.20 0.73 -1.90
C LEU A 252 -18.49 0.99 -2.67
N ASN A 253 -19.66 0.65 -2.12
CA ASN A 253 -20.94 0.91 -2.79
C ASN A 253 -21.17 2.38 -3.12
N GLU A 254 -20.72 3.31 -2.28
CA GLU A 254 -20.86 4.75 -2.55
C GLU A 254 -19.70 5.30 -3.40
N TYR A 255 -18.47 4.94 -3.05
CA TYR A 255 -17.25 5.42 -3.71
C TYR A 255 -17.22 5.08 -5.21
N VAL A 256 -17.54 3.82 -5.57
CA VAL A 256 -17.35 3.34 -6.94
C VAL A 256 -18.33 3.95 -7.95
N LYS A 257 -19.44 4.53 -7.49
CA LYS A 257 -20.48 5.09 -8.38
C LYS A 257 -19.93 6.21 -9.25
N GLY A 258 -19.13 7.11 -8.67
CA GLY A 258 -18.54 8.24 -9.38
C GLY A 258 -17.60 7.77 -10.48
N ASP A 259 -16.71 6.83 -10.16
CA ASP A 259 -15.76 6.26 -11.13
C ASP A 259 -16.47 5.48 -12.24
N MET A 260 -17.47 4.68 -11.89
CA MET A 260 -18.25 3.92 -12.87
C MET A 260 -18.96 4.84 -13.88
N GLU A 261 -19.55 5.94 -13.40
CA GLU A 261 -20.20 6.94 -14.25
C GLU A 261 -19.19 7.71 -15.10
N HIS A 262 -18.09 8.15 -14.49
CA HIS A 262 -17.08 8.99 -15.15
C HIS A 262 -16.28 8.22 -16.22
N TYR A 263 -15.81 7.01 -15.90
CA TYR A 263 -14.97 6.20 -16.81
C TYR A 263 -15.77 5.21 -17.67
N GLY A 264 -17.06 5.00 -17.39
CA GLY A 264 -17.86 3.99 -18.08
C GLY A 264 -17.40 2.55 -17.79
N ILE A 265 -16.83 2.31 -16.60
CA ILE A 265 -16.30 1.02 -16.17
C ILE A 265 -17.35 0.20 -15.40
N PRO A 266 -17.32 -1.14 -15.45
CA PRO A 266 -18.36 -2.00 -14.84
C PRO A 266 -18.27 -2.12 -13.31
N GLY A 267 -17.26 -1.52 -12.70
CA GLY A 267 -17.04 -1.46 -11.26
C GLY A 267 -15.91 -0.49 -10.96
N GLY A 268 -15.89 0.10 -9.78
CA GLY A 268 -14.82 1.02 -9.39
C GLY A 268 -13.54 0.27 -8.97
N PRO A 269 -12.37 0.85 -9.27
CA PRO A 269 -11.07 0.35 -8.82
C PRO A 269 -10.93 0.43 -7.30
N VAL A 270 -10.06 -0.41 -6.72
CA VAL A 270 -9.66 -0.30 -5.30
C VAL A 270 -8.16 -0.05 -5.27
N HIS A 271 -7.75 1.18 -5.58
CA HIS A 271 -6.38 1.51 -5.98
C HIS A 271 -5.36 1.12 -4.91
N ASP A 272 -5.52 1.65 -3.71
CA ASP A 272 -4.54 1.54 -2.64
C ASP A 272 -4.39 0.12 -2.11
N ALA A 273 -5.48 -0.64 -2.10
CA ALA A 273 -5.48 -2.01 -1.64
C ALA A 273 -4.60 -2.90 -2.53
N THR A 274 -4.34 -2.51 -3.78
CA THR A 274 -3.40 -3.23 -4.66
C THR A 274 -1.98 -3.23 -4.11
N VAL A 275 -1.53 -2.15 -3.42
CA VAL A 275 -0.22 -2.09 -2.77
C VAL A 275 -0.11 -3.16 -1.68
N ILE A 276 -1.16 -3.28 -0.87
CA ILE A 276 -1.21 -4.29 0.20
C ILE A 276 -1.24 -5.70 -0.37
N ALA A 277 -2.02 -5.92 -1.44
CA ALA A 277 -2.03 -7.21 -2.13
C ALA A 277 -0.65 -7.55 -2.71
N TYR A 278 0.06 -6.59 -3.31
CA TYR A 278 1.40 -6.80 -3.85
C TYR A 278 2.40 -7.18 -2.76
N LEU A 279 2.34 -6.54 -1.59
CA LEU A 279 3.18 -6.88 -0.45
C LEU A 279 2.89 -8.30 0.09
N LEU A 280 1.63 -8.73 0.07
CA LEU A 280 1.23 -10.03 0.59
C LEU A 280 1.43 -11.19 -0.41
N LYS A 281 1.16 -10.93 -1.69
CA LYS A 281 1.18 -11.89 -2.79
C LYS A 281 1.65 -11.22 -4.09
N PRO A 282 2.96 -10.94 -4.23
CA PRO A 282 3.50 -10.27 -5.41
C PRO A 282 3.28 -11.07 -6.71
N GLU A 283 3.09 -12.38 -6.63
CA GLU A 283 2.79 -13.26 -7.77
C GLU A 283 1.45 -12.96 -8.45
N LEU A 284 0.54 -12.22 -7.80
CA LEU A 284 -0.69 -11.73 -8.41
C LEU A 284 -0.43 -10.64 -9.46
N PHE A 285 0.79 -10.10 -9.54
CA PHE A 285 1.11 -8.92 -10.34
C PHE A 285 2.26 -9.20 -11.29
N THR A 286 2.21 -8.57 -12.47
CA THR A 286 3.33 -8.59 -13.42
C THR A 286 3.62 -7.18 -13.93
N GLY A 287 4.87 -6.96 -14.32
CA GLY A 287 5.37 -5.64 -14.67
C GLY A 287 6.78 -5.68 -15.23
N ARG A 288 7.40 -4.51 -15.30
CA ARG A 288 8.73 -4.34 -15.91
C ARG A 288 9.59 -3.34 -15.13
N SER A 289 10.88 -3.61 -15.04
CA SER A 289 11.87 -2.61 -14.62
C SER A 289 12.08 -1.58 -15.72
N VAL A 290 11.75 -0.32 -15.43
CA VAL A 290 11.71 0.80 -16.37
C VAL A 290 12.50 1.99 -15.82
N ASN A 291 12.83 2.93 -16.70
CA ASN A 291 13.17 4.27 -16.27
C ASN A 291 11.88 5.09 -16.25
N VAL A 292 11.66 5.84 -15.17
CA VAL A 292 10.54 6.75 -14.99
C VAL A 292 11.09 8.14 -14.70
N VAL A 293 10.41 9.15 -15.20
CA VAL A 293 10.59 10.57 -14.85
C VAL A 293 9.21 11.15 -14.52
N VAL A 294 9.13 12.03 -13.54
CA VAL A 294 7.91 12.82 -13.27
C VAL A 294 8.11 14.22 -13.83
N ASP A 295 7.17 14.72 -14.62
CA ASP A 295 7.21 16.09 -15.11
C ASP A 295 6.64 17.06 -14.06
N SER A 296 7.54 17.78 -13.39
CA SER A 296 7.21 18.76 -12.35
C SER A 296 7.12 20.21 -12.89
N ARG A 297 7.19 20.41 -14.21
CA ARG A 297 7.12 21.73 -14.85
C ARG A 297 5.66 22.13 -15.09
N GLU A 298 5.32 23.35 -14.72
CA GLU A 298 3.99 23.91 -14.99
C GLU A 298 3.62 23.78 -16.47
N GLY A 299 2.44 23.24 -16.75
CA GLY A 299 1.99 22.97 -18.11
C GLY A 299 1.01 21.80 -18.20
N PRO A 300 0.62 21.41 -19.43
CA PRO A 300 -0.35 20.34 -19.67
C PRO A 300 0.14 18.96 -19.22
N THR A 301 1.45 18.80 -19.02
CA THR A 301 2.10 17.56 -18.58
C THR A 301 2.48 17.54 -17.11
N PHE A 302 2.11 18.59 -16.34
CA PHE A 302 2.41 18.65 -14.91
C PHE A 302 1.86 17.42 -14.17
N GLY A 303 2.72 16.73 -13.42
CA GLY A 303 2.41 15.48 -12.70
C GLY A 303 2.44 14.21 -13.55
N GLN A 304 2.75 14.30 -14.85
CA GLN A 304 2.83 13.12 -15.71
C GLN A 304 4.00 12.22 -15.31
N THR A 305 3.73 10.91 -15.20
CA THR A 305 4.77 9.88 -15.16
C THR A 305 5.18 9.48 -16.58
N ILE A 306 6.38 9.88 -16.98
CA ILE A 306 6.99 9.54 -18.26
C ILE A 306 7.75 8.22 -18.08
N VAL A 307 7.15 7.13 -18.53
CA VAL A 307 7.70 5.77 -18.42
C VAL A 307 8.39 5.38 -19.73
N ASP A 308 9.70 5.14 -19.67
CA ASP A 308 10.49 4.67 -20.81
C ASP A 308 10.34 3.16 -21.01
N TRP A 309 9.14 2.76 -21.44
CA TRP A 309 8.73 1.36 -21.51
C TRP A 309 9.59 0.52 -22.47
N TYR A 310 10.02 1.13 -23.58
CA TYR A 310 10.78 0.48 -24.65
C TYR A 310 12.27 0.87 -24.70
N ASP A 311 12.78 1.51 -23.64
CA ASP A 311 14.20 1.86 -23.51
C ASP A 311 14.71 2.85 -24.58
N GLY A 312 13.86 3.78 -25.01
CA GLY A 312 14.19 4.80 -25.98
C GLY A 312 15.17 5.86 -25.45
N LEU A 313 15.13 6.16 -24.15
CA LEU A 313 16.04 7.10 -23.50
C LEU A 313 17.37 6.47 -23.11
N LYS A 314 17.42 5.12 -23.03
CA LYS A 314 18.58 4.35 -22.56
C LYS A 314 19.08 4.79 -21.17
N ALA A 315 18.19 5.35 -20.37
CA ALA A 315 18.48 5.78 -19.02
C ALA A 315 18.47 4.58 -18.05
N PRO A 316 19.23 4.62 -16.94
CA PRO A 316 19.21 3.57 -15.94
C PRO A 316 17.78 3.32 -15.40
N LYS A 317 17.43 2.05 -15.23
CA LYS A 317 16.13 1.66 -14.66
C LYS A 317 16.08 2.08 -13.18
N ASN A 318 14.99 2.72 -12.76
CA ASN A 318 14.83 3.28 -11.41
C ASN A 318 13.53 2.85 -10.72
N ALA A 319 12.63 2.15 -11.40
CA ALA A 319 11.41 1.63 -10.79
C ALA A 319 10.97 0.32 -11.46
N PHE A 320 10.31 -0.55 -10.68
CA PHE A 320 9.48 -1.61 -11.20
C PHE A 320 8.05 -1.08 -11.38
N TRP A 321 7.55 -1.11 -12.61
CA TRP A 321 6.22 -0.60 -12.98
C TRP A 321 5.27 -1.76 -13.21
N VAL A 322 4.24 -1.87 -12.38
CA VAL A 322 3.24 -2.93 -12.48
C VAL A 322 2.26 -2.60 -13.61
N GLU A 323 2.08 -3.56 -14.53
CA GLU A 323 1.24 -3.38 -15.73
C GLU A 323 -0.06 -4.17 -15.63
N SER A 324 -0.05 -5.30 -14.95
CA SER A 324 -1.23 -6.16 -14.84
C SER A 324 -1.30 -6.88 -13.50
N GLY A 325 -2.50 -7.32 -13.14
CA GLY A 325 -2.72 -8.11 -11.95
C GLY A 325 -3.95 -9.00 -12.05
N ASP A 326 -3.98 -10.07 -11.26
CA ASP A 326 -5.11 -10.98 -11.13
C ASP A 326 -6.19 -10.37 -10.22
N ALA A 327 -7.23 -9.82 -10.85
CA ALA A 327 -8.36 -9.24 -10.14
C ALA A 327 -9.09 -10.26 -9.25
N GLN A 328 -9.24 -11.52 -9.67
CA GLN A 328 -9.97 -12.49 -8.85
C GLN A 328 -9.12 -12.90 -7.64
N GLY A 329 -7.85 -13.25 -7.86
CA GLY A 329 -6.93 -13.57 -6.78
C GLY A 329 -6.77 -12.42 -5.77
N PHE A 330 -6.81 -11.17 -6.24
CA PHE A 330 -6.87 -9.98 -5.39
C PHE A 330 -8.10 -9.98 -4.47
N PHE A 331 -9.31 -10.10 -5.03
CA PHE A 331 -10.54 -10.02 -4.24
C PHE A 331 -10.74 -11.24 -3.33
N ASP A 332 -10.26 -12.41 -3.75
CA ASP A 332 -10.22 -13.61 -2.90
C ASP A 332 -9.32 -13.36 -1.69
N LEU A 333 -8.13 -12.79 -1.89
CA LEU A 333 -7.21 -12.44 -0.81
C LEU A 333 -7.81 -11.37 0.12
N LEU A 334 -8.38 -10.29 -0.43
CA LEU A 334 -9.04 -9.25 0.36
C LEU A 334 -10.15 -9.82 1.24
N THR A 335 -11.03 -10.64 0.65
CA THR A 335 -12.15 -11.30 1.35
C THR A 335 -11.63 -12.22 2.46
N GLU A 336 -10.61 -13.02 2.18
CA GLU A 336 -9.97 -13.93 3.14
C GLU A 336 -9.42 -13.15 4.35
N ARG A 337 -8.81 -11.99 4.13
CA ARG A 337 -8.25 -11.17 5.22
C ARG A 337 -9.32 -10.45 6.01
N LEU A 338 -10.30 -9.83 5.36
CA LEU A 338 -11.39 -9.13 6.05
C LEU A 338 -12.16 -10.05 7.01
N ALA A 339 -12.26 -11.35 6.70
CA ALA A 339 -12.87 -12.34 7.58
C ALA A 339 -12.14 -12.56 8.93
N ARG A 340 -10.90 -12.07 9.06
CA ARG A 340 -10.11 -12.14 10.31
C ARG A 340 -10.41 -10.98 11.27
N LEU A 341 -11.02 -9.91 10.76
CA LEU A 341 -11.47 -8.78 11.59
C LEU A 341 -12.81 -9.10 12.25
N LYS A 342 -13.12 -8.37 13.32
CA LYS A 342 -14.36 -8.54 14.08
C LYS A 342 -15.54 -7.77 13.48
#